data_AF-A0ABD5EYH7-F1
#
_entry.id   AF-A0ABD5EYH7-F1
#
_cell.length_a   1.000
_cell.length_b   1.000
_cell.length_c   1.000
_cell.angle_alpha   90.00
_cell.angle_beta   90.00
_cell.angle_gamma   90.00
#
_symmetry.space_group_name_H-M   'P 1'
#
loop_
_entity.id
_entity.type
_entity.pdbx_description
1 polymer ?
#
loop_
_entity_poly.entity_id
_entity_poly.type
_entity_poly.pdbx_seq_one_letter_code
_entity_poly.pdbx_strand_id
1 'polypeptide(L)'
;MSSTPSGGATVDRAFEAALYADAGPALDTGASVLAADPAADAELARRGREFLAALWRRGWQPADVERIVRRDLDDVHVRLAARLIRDQAPDDRARGPRWQAQTRALPDGPPPRTDRFSHATAVLELYRLLLRLPGLEPLEDERPAAGPPRPASRMLTRIRALLVKAEATGFPEEAEALTAKAQELMARHSVDEALLASHAPAPDAPGACRIGVEPPYEQAKAVLLDAVAGANHCRAVWNEAFGFSTVVGFEADLEVVELLFTSLLVQATTAMTKAEAAQRAGGRRRTKTFRQSFLAAYAHRVGARLTKAAETQVGEDLLPVLASREVAVGTAADRMFPRTTSTRLRGVTDEAGWTEGAEAADHAQVAHRPRLS
;
A
#
# COMPACT_ATOMS: atom_id res chain seq x y z
N MET A 1 -30.94 31.08 22.03
CA MET A 1 -32.07 30.14 21.84
C MET A 1 -31.64 29.15 20.77
N SER A 2 -31.07 28.03 21.21
CA SER A 2 -30.39 27.05 20.36
C SER A 2 -31.38 25.95 19.97
N SER A 3 -31.99 26.07 18.79
CA SER A 3 -32.83 25.02 18.21
C SER A 3 -31.93 23.98 17.53
N THR A 4 -31.38 23.04 18.31
CA THR A 4 -30.59 21.90 17.80
C THR A 4 -31.06 20.49 18.27
N PRO A 5 -32.29 20.22 18.76
CA PRO A 5 -32.63 18.85 19.17
C PRO A 5 -33.17 17.92 18.06
N SER A 6 -33.60 18.44 16.90
CA SER A 6 -34.33 17.61 15.92
C SER A 6 -33.44 16.68 15.08
N GLY A 7 -32.33 17.18 14.54
CA GLY A 7 -31.47 16.40 13.65
C GLY A 7 -30.75 15.23 14.34
N GLY A 8 -30.36 15.40 15.61
CA GLY A 8 -29.75 14.35 16.43
C GLY A 8 -30.66 13.13 16.61
N ALA A 9 -31.90 13.36 17.02
CA ALA A 9 -32.87 12.28 17.20
C ALA A 9 -33.20 11.54 15.90
N THR A 10 -33.13 12.21 14.75
CA THR A 10 -33.28 11.56 13.43
C THR A 10 -32.09 10.65 13.12
N VAL A 11 -30.86 11.12 13.33
CA VAL A 11 -29.65 10.30 13.09
C VAL A 11 -29.59 9.09 14.01
N ASP A 12 -29.92 9.26 15.30
CA ASP A 12 -29.93 8.15 16.26
C ASP A 12 -30.93 7.07 15.87
N ARG A 13 -32.15 7.44 15.48
CA ARG A 13 -33.15 6.49 14.97
C ARG A 13 -32.70 5.80 13.68
N ALA A 14 -32.10 6.55 12.76
CA ALA A 14 -31.60 5.98 11.51
C ALA A 14 -30.47 4.97 11.77
N PHE A 15 -29.56 5.27 12.71
CA PHE A 15 -28.47 4.38 13.08
C PHE A 15 -28.94 3.14 13.83
N GLU A 16 -29.89 3.29 14.76
CA GLU A 16 -30.53 2.16 15.44
C GLU A 16 -31.13 1.17 14.43
N ALA A 17 -31.83 1.70 13.41
CA ALA A 17 -32.38 0.87 12.34
C ALA A 17 -31.30 0.26 11.45
N ALA A 18 -30.32 1.05 10.98
CA ALA A 18 -29.48 0.67 9.85
C ALA A 18 -28.11 0.07 10.20
N LEU A 19 -27.53 0.41 11.35
CA LEU A 19 -26.13 0.05 11.68
C LEU A 19 -26.01 -1.18 12.58
N TYR A 20 -27.06 -1.55 13.30
CA TYR A 20 -27.04 -2.67 14.27
C TYR A 20 -27.84 -3.90 13.82
N ALA A 21 -28.58 -3.82 12.71
CA ALA A 21 -29.34 -4.93 12.14
C ALA A 21 -28.67 -5.45 10.86
N ASP A 22 -28.50 -6.77 10.75
CA ASP A 22 -27.82 -7.43 9.61
C ASP A 22 -28.71 -7.57 8.35
N ALA A 23 -29.92 -6.99 8.32
CA ALA A 23 -30.90 -7.19 7.26
C ALA A 23 -31.00 -5.99 6.29
N GLY A 24 -31.04 -6.25 4.97
CA GLY A 24 -31.21 -5.23 3.92
C GLY A 24 -32.38 -4.24 4.12
N PRO A 25 -33.58 -4.68 4.55
CA PRO A 25 -34.70 -3.77 4.86
C PRO A 25 -34.43 -2.75 5.97
N ALA A 26 -33.42 -3.00 6.81
CA ALA A 26 -33.06 -2.13 7.92
C ALA A 26 -32.28 -0.89 7.43
N LEU A 27 -31.48 -1.04 6.37
CA LEU A 27 -30.79 0.07 5.69
C LEU A 27 -31.80 1.01 5.02
N ASP A 28 -32.76 0.47 4.27
CA ASP A 28 -33.80 1.26 3.58
C ASP A 28 -34.64 2.09 4.57
N THR A 29 -34.91 1.53 5.76
CA THR A 29 -35.63 2.22 6.82
C THR A 29 -34.84 3.43 7.33
N GLY A 30 -33.55 3.23 7.66
CA GLY A 30 -32.67 4.32 8.10
C GLY A 30 -32.47 5.39 7.01
N ALA A 31 -32.29 4.97 5.76
CA ALA A 31 -32.15 5.86 4.62
C ALA A 31 -33.42 6.70 4.39
N SER A 32 -34.61 6.10 4.53
CA SER A 32 -35.88 6.82 4.43
C SER A 32 -36.02 7.91 5.50
N VAL A 33 -35.64 7.59 6.75
CA VAL A 33 -35.67 8.54 7.87
C VAL A 33 -34.75 9.73 7.63
N LEU A 34 -33.52 9.50 7.14
CA LEU A 34 -32.57 10.56 6.80
C LEU A 34 -33.00 11.36 5.56
N ALA A 35 -33.53 10.69 4.54
CA ALA A 35 -33.97 11.33 3.31
C ALA A 35 -35.12 12.32 3.57
N ALA A 36 -35.99 12.04 4.54
CA ALA A 36 -37.11 12.88 4.91
C ALA A 36 -36.74 14.13 5.75
N ASP A 37 -35.55 14.18 6.35
CA ASP A 37 -35.14 15.26 7.26
C ASP A 37 -33.77 15.86 6.89
N PRO A 38 -33.74 16.89 6.01
CA PRO A 38 -32.51 17.62 5.67
C PRO A 38 -31.78 18.27 6.83
N ALA A 39 -32.44 18.51 7.97
CA ALA A 39 -31.76 19.07 9.15
C ALA A 39 -30.81 18.06 9.82
N ALA A 40 -30.91 16.77 9.48
CA ALA A 40 -30.03 15.72 9.98
C ALA A 40 -28.67 15.66 9.28
N ASP A 41 -28.51 16.28 8.10
CA ASP A 41 -27.31 16.13 7.26
C ASP A 41 -26.01 16.57 7.96
N ALA A 42 -26.06 17.68 8.72
CA ALA A 42 -24.91 18.20 9.46
C ALA A 42 -24.47 17.26 10.60
N GLU A 43 -25.45 16.68 11.29
CA GLU A 43 -25.21 15.73 12.37
C GLU A 43 -24.70 14.39 11.81
N LEU A 44 -25.29 13.89 10.72
CA LEU A 44 -24.83 12.68 10.03
C LEU A 44 -23.35 12.79 9.65
N ALA A 45 -22.96 13.93 9.04
CA ALA A 45 -21.56 14.20 8.71
C ALA A 45 -20.66 14.27 9.95
N ARG A 46 -21.13 14.86 11.06
CA ARG A 46 -20.40 14.90 12.33
C ARG A 46 -20.12 13.50 12.86
N ARG A 47 -21.12 12.62 12.86
CA ARG A 47 -20.98 11.21 13.30
C ARG A 47 -20.01 10.42 12.41
N GLY A 48 -20.02 10.65 11.10
CA GLY A 48 -19.03 10.07 10.21
C GLY A 48 -17.59 10.45 10.56
N ARG A 49 -17.34 11.73 10.91
CA ARG A 49 -16.01 12.18 11.35
C ARG A 49 -15.58 11.50 12.66
N GLU A 50 -16.52 11.28 13.59
CA GLU A 50 -16.26 10.52 14.82
C GLU A 50 -15.85 9.06 14.54
N PHE A 51 -16.51 8.41 13.56
CA PHE A 51 -16.15 7.05 13.14
C PHE A 51 -14.75 6.98 12.54
N LEU A 52 -14.36 7.94 11.69
CA LEU A 52 -12.98 8.03 11.19
C LEU A 52 -11.97 8.29 12.31
N ALA A 53 -12.25 9.22 13.21
CA ALA A 53 -11.38 9.48 14.35
C ALA A 53 -11.18 8.23 15.22
N ALA A 54 -12.22 7.40 15.38
CA ALA A 54 -12.12 6.11 16.05
C ALA A 54 -11.26 5.10 15.27
N LEU A 55 -11.37 5.06 13.94
CA LEU A 55 -10.52 4.20 13.09
C LEU A 55 -9.04 4.59 13.14
N TRP A 56 -8.72 5.89 13.17
CA TRP A 56 -7.35 6.37 13.34
C TRP A 56 -6.73 5.90 14.65
N ARG A 57 -7.50 5.93 15.75
CA ARG A 57 -7.06 5.38 17.05
C ARG A 57 -6.90 3.86 17.01
N ARG A 58 -7.59 3.18 16.11
CA ARG A 58 -7.52 1.73 15.88
C ARG A 58 -6.46 1.36 14.83
N GLY A 59 -5.55 2.29 14.50
CA GLY A 59 -4.38 2.04 13.67
C GLY A 59 -4.64 2.06 12.17
N TRP A 60 -5.85 2.41 11.70
CA TRP A 60 -6.11 2.61 10.26
C TRP A 60 -5.46 3.90 9.75
N GLN A 61 -5.16 3.94 8.44
CA GLN A 61 -4.65 5.12 7.75
C GLN A 61 -5.53 5.46 6.53
N PRO A 62 -5.48 6.70 5.99
CA PRO A 62 -6.30 7.12 4.86
C PRO A 62 -6.28 6.17 3.67
N ALA A 63 -5.10 5.70 3.27
CA ALA A 63 -4.96 4.76 2.15
C ALA A 63 -5.60 3.39 2.44
N ASP A 64 -5.60 2.94 3.69
CA ASP A 64 -6.24 1.67 4.07
C ASP A 64 -7.77 1.77 4.02
N VAL A 65 -8.31 2.90 4.48
CA VAL A 65 -9.75 3.17 4.44
C VAL A 65 -10.23 3.30 2.99
N GLU A 66 -9.50 4.04 2.15
CA GLU A 66 -9.84 4.16 0.73
C GLU A 66 -9.80 2.80 0.02
N ARG A 67 -8.78 1.98 0.29
CA ARG A 67 -8.64 0.64 -0.29
C ARG A 67 -9.78 -0.29 0.12
N ILE A 68 -10.11 -0.35 1.41
CA ILE A 68 -11.16 -1.27 1.88
C ILE A 68 -12.54 -0.84 1.36
N VAL A 69 -12.79 0.46 1.24
CA VAL A 69 -14.01 1.00 0.63
C VAL A 69 -14.08 0.64 -0.84
N ARG A 70 -12.98 0.81 -1.59
CA ARG A 70 -12.90 0.43 -3.02
C ARG A 70 -13.11 -1.07 -3.25
N ARG A 71 -12.66 -1.91 -2.32
CA ARG A 71 -12.76 -3.37 -2.43
C ARG A 71 -14.16 -3.89 -2.12
N ASP A 72 -14.80 -3.32 -1.09
CA ASP A 72 -16.03 -3.88 -0.54
C ASP A 72 -17.30 -3.09 -0.96
N LEU A 73 -17.14 -1.90 -1.54
CA LEU A 73 -18.22 -0.99 -1.95
C LEU A 73 -17.94 -0.36 -3.34
N ASP A 74 -18.85 0.49 -3.81
CA ASP A 74 -18.77 1.16 -5.13
C ASP A 74 -18.06 2.53 -5.13
N ASP A 75 -17.75 3.07 -6.32
CA ASP A 75 -17.02 4.35 -6.51
C ASP A 75 -17.66 5.54 -5.77
N VAL A 76 -18.99 5.58 -5.65
CA VAL A 76 -19.69 6.61 -4.86
C VAL A 76 -19.21 6.63 -3.41
N HIS A 77 -18.99 5.46 -2.80
CA HIS A 77 -18.49 5.31 -1.44
C HIS A 77 -17.05 5.76 -1.32
N VAL A 78 -16.22 5.47 -2.34
CA VAL A 78 -14.83 5.93 -2.40
C VAL A 78 -14.78 7.46 -2.36
N ARG A 79 -15.62 8.15 -3.14
CA ARG A 79 -15.72 9.62 -3.12
C ARG A 79 -16.25 10.15 -1.79
N LEU A 80 -17.25 9.48 -1.20
CA LEU A 80 -17.79 9.84 0.12
C LEU A 80 -16.73 9.69 1.22
N ALA A 81 -16.00 8.58 1.24
CA ALA A 81 -14.91 8.33 2.18
C ALA A 81 -13.77 9.34 2.01
N ALA A 82 -13.35 9.62 0.77
CA ALA A 82 -12.32 10.60 0.48
C ALA A 82 -12.72 12.02 0.96
N ARG A 83 -13.98 12.42 0.75
CA ARG A 83 -14.51 13.68 1.29
C ARG A 83 -14.53 13.66 2.81
N LEU A 84 -15.06 12.60 3.42
CA LEU A 84 -15.15 12.48 4.87
C LEU A 84 -13.77 12.56 5.55
N ILE A 85 -12.74 11.94 4.95
CA ILE A 85 -11.36 12.01 5.43
C ILE A 85 -10.84 13.45 5.36
N ARG A 86 -11.06 14.16 4.24
CA ARG A 86 -10.66 15.57 4.11
C ARG A 86 -11.40 16.47 5.11
N ASP A 87 -12.69 16.22 5.33
CA ASP A 87 -13.53 16.99 6.26
C ASP A 87 -13.15 16.70 7.72
N GLN A 88 -12.60 15.51 8.03
CA GLN A 88 -12.11 15.16 9.36
C GLN A 88 -10.69 15.65 9.64
N ALA A 89 -9.85 15.81 8.62
CA ALA A 89 -8.45 16.17 8.79
C ALA A 89 -8.18 17.43 9.66
N PRO A 90 -9.00 18.50 9.64
CA PRO A 90 -8.81 19.65 10.53
C PRO A 90 -9.01 19.34 12.02
N ASP A 91 -9.79 18.29 12.34
CA ASP A 91 -10.11 17.86 13.70
C ASP A 91 -9.07 16.82 14.23
N ASP A 92 -8.09 16.42 13.42
CA ASP A 92 -7.06 15.44 13.79
C ASP A 92 -5.77 16.11 14.31
N ARG A 93 -4.93 15.32 14.97
CA ARG A 93 -3.58 15.76 15.36
C ARG A 93 -2.69 15.95 14.13
N ALA A 94 -1.58 16.68 14.30
CA ALA A 94 -0.56 16.74 13.25
C ALA A 94 0.01 15.33 12.96
N ARG A 95 0.00 14.95 11.68
CA ARG A 95 0.47 13.65 11.18
C ARG A 95 1.72 13.78 10.32
N GLY A 96 2.47 12.68 10.20
CA GLY A 96 3.74 12.64 9.47
C GLY A 96 3.60 12.80 7.94
N PRO A 97 4.73 12.90 7.22
CA PRO A 97 4.74 13.11 5.77
C PRO A 97 3.98 12.04 4.97
N ARG A 98 4.08 10.76 5.39
CA ARG A 98 3.35 9.65 4.76
C ARG A 98 1.84 9.82 4.84
N TRP A 99 1.32 10.17 6.01
CA TRP A 99 -0.12 10.45 6.17
C TRP A 99 -0.58 11.55 5.22
N GLN A 100 0.17 12.66 5.17
CA GLN A 100 -0.15 13.77 4.28
C GLN A 100 -0.11 13.35 2.80
N ALA A 101 0.84 12.50 2.41
CA ALA A 101 0.91 11.95 1.06
C ALA A 101 -0.33 11.11 0.73
N GLN A 102 -0.78 10.26 1.65
CA GLN A 102 -2.00 9.47 1.48
C GLN A 102 -3.24 10.36 1.35
N THR A 103 -3.39 11.39 2.19
CA THR A 103 -4.53 12.32 2.09
C THR A 103 -4.54 13.09 0.77
N ARG A 104 -3.37 13.48 0.24
CA ARG A 104 -3.24 14.14 -1.06
C ARG A 104 -3.54 13.20 -2.24
N ALA A 105 -3.30 11.91 -2.09
CA ALA A 105 -3.55 10.90 -3.12
C ALA A 105 -5.04 10.50 -3.23
N LEU A 106 -5.87 10.92 -2.26
CA LEU A 106 -7.30 10.60 -2.28
C LEU A 106 -8.00 11.14 -3.53
N PRO A 107 -9.01 10.42 -4.05
CA PRO A 107 -9.75 10.85 -5.24
C PRO A 107 -10.41 12.22 -5.06
N ASP A 108 -10.15 13.15 -5.98
CA ASP A 108 -10.71 14.51 -5.98
C ASP A 108 -12.14 14.57 -6.54
N GLY A 109 -12.84 15.67 -6.25
CA GLY A 109 -14.18 15.95 -6.76
C GLY A 109 -15.32 15.45 -5.86
N PRO A 110 -16.52 16.05 -5.98
CA PRO A 110 -17.66 15.66 -5.18
C PRO A 110 -18.15 14.26 -5.58
N PRO A 111 -18.82 13.52 -4.66
CA PRO A 111 -19.54 12.31 -5.03
C PRO A 111 -20.60 12.63 -6.10
N PRO A 112 -20.97 11.67 -6.97
CA PRO A 112 -22.05 11.83 -7.93
C PRO A 112 -23.33 12.37 -7.27
N ARG A 113 -24.00 13.32 -7.96
CA ARG A 113 -25.30 13.82 -7.48
C ARG A 113 -26.33 12.71 -7.61
N THR A 114 -26.92 12.35 -6.48
CA THR A 114 -27.97 11.33 -6.33
C THR A 114 -29.15 11.95 -5.58
N ASP A 115 -30.31 11.29 -5.61
CA ASP A 115 -31.43 11.68 -4.75
C ASP A 115 -31.09 11.46 -3.27
N ARG A 116 -31.85 12.09 -2.36
CA ARG A 116 -31.57 12.05 -0.92
C ARG A 116 -31.59 10.64 -0.33
N PHE A 117 -32.45 9.77 -0.84
CA PHE A 117 -32.54 8.38 -0.37
C PHE A 117 -31.30 7.60 -0.77
N SER A 118 -30.95 7.61 -2.06
CA SER A 118 -29.72 6.96 -2.55
C SER A 118 -28.46 7.49 -1.87
N HIS A 119 -28.38 8.80 -1.61
CA HIS A 119 -27.27 9.38 -0.85
C HIS A 119 -27.22 8.86 0.59
N ALA A 120 -28.36 8.84 1.30
CA ALA A 120 -28.44 8.35 2.67
C ALA A 120 -28.08 6.86 2.76
N THR A 121 -28.53 6.04 1.80
CA THR A 121 -28.15 4.62 1.70
C THR A 121 -26.64 4.47 1.59
N ALA A 122 -26.00 5.16 0.64
CA ALA A 122 -24.56 5.07 0.45
C ALA A 122 -23.76 5.54 1.68
N VAL A 123 -24.24 6.56 2.40
CA VAL A 123 -23.60 7.02 3.65
C VAL A 123 -23.73 5.96 4.76
N LEU A 124 -24.90 5.34 4.90
CA LEU A 124 -25.13 4.29 5.90
C LEU A 124 -24.33 3.01 5.59
N GLU A 125 -24.23 2.62 4.32
CA GLU A 125 -23.39 1.51 3.87
C GLU A 125 -21.91 1.76 4.18
N LEU A 126 -21.42 2.97 3.91
CA LEU A 126 -20.07 3.40 4.30
C LEU A 126 -19.89 3.31 5.82
N TYR A 127 -20.79 3.89 6.62
CA TYR A 127 -20.65 3.90 8.07
C TYR A 127 -20.70 2.50 8.68
N ARG A 128 -21.56 1.63 8.15
CA ARG A 128 -21.61 0.21 8.53
C ARG A 128 -20.29 -0.49 8.24
N LEU A 129 -19.67 -0.23 7.08
CA LEU A 129 -18.32 -0.72 6.77
C LEU A 129 -17.29 -0.18 7.78
N LEU A 130 -17.26 1.12 8.05
CA LEU A 130 -16.27 1.71 8.96
C LEU A 130 -16.37 1.13 10.39
N LEU A 131 -17.59 0.90 10.89
CA LEU A 131 -17.81 0.35 12.24
C LEU A 131 -17.36 -1.11 12.38
N ARG A 132 -17.48 -1.93 11.32
CA ARG A 132 -17.10 -3.36 11.36
C ARG A 132 -15.60 -3.62 11.20
N LEU A 133 -14.81 -2.63 10.79
CA LEU A 133 -13.36 -2.82 10.64
C LEU A 133 -12.74 -3.17 12.00
N PRO A 134 -11.79 -4.13 12.09
CA PRO A 134 -11.12 -4.47 13.34
C PRO A 134 -10.02 -3.45 13.70
N GLY A 135 -9.41 -3.61 14.87
CA GLY A 135 -8.18 -2.88 15.19
C GLY A 135 -6.99 -3.43 14.39
N LEU A 136 -6.11 -2.53 13.97
CA LEU A 136 -4.83 -2.85 13.34
C LEU A 136 -3.69 -2.39 14.24
N GLU A 137 -2.51 -2.99 14.07
CA GLU A 137 -1.29 -2.52 14.72
C GLU A 137 -0.99 -1.07 14.28
N PRO A 138 -0.98 -0.09 15.19
CA PRO A 138 -0.67 1.30 14.84
C PRO A 138 0.76 1.41 14.31
N LEU A 139 0.95 2.08 13.16
CA LEU A 139 2.28 2.23 12.54
C LEU A 139 2.95 3.57 12.80
N GLU A 140 2.20 4.55 13.28
CA GLU A 140 2.76 5.82 13.74
C GLU A 140 3.03 5.72 15.23
N ASP A 141 4.30 5.80 15.62
CA ASP A 141 4.67 6.05 17.02
C ASP A 141 4.11 7.42 17.46
N GLU A 142 3.71 7.52 18.73
CA GLU A 142 3.44 8.79 19.42
C GLU A 142 4.70 9.69 19.58
N ARG A 143 5.80 9.36 18.90
CA ARG A 143 7.04 10.13 18.97
C ARG A 143 6.75 11.55 18.48
N PRO A 144 7.05 12.58 19.28
CA PRO A 144 7.20 13.93 18.77
C PRO A 144 8.16 13.84 17.58
N ALA A 145 7.87 14.56 16.49
CA ALA A 145 8.78 14.66 15.35
C ALA A 145 10.16 15.15 15.85
N ALA A 146 11.03 14.21 16.21
CA ALA A 146 12.37 14.50 16.69
C ALA A 146 13.22 14.75 15.45
N GLY A 147 13.13 15.99 14.98
CA GLY A 147 13.94 16.50 13.88
C GLY A 147 13.10 17.10 12.75
N PRO A 148 13.64 18.10 12.04
CA PRO A 148 13.02 18.61 10.83
C PRO A 148 12.82 17.45 9.83
N PRO A 149 11.74 17.45 9.02
CA PRO A 149 11.56 16.47 7.96
C PRO A 149 12.84 16.48 7.11
N ARG A 150 13.56 15.37 7.07
CA ARG A 150 14.72 15.24 6.19
C ARG A 150 14.17 15.41 4.76
N PRO A 151 14.64 16.40 3.99
CA PRO A 151 14.21 16.53 2.60
C PRO A 151 14.50 15.22 1.89
N ALA A 152 13.57 14.75 1.04
CA ALA A 152 13.78 13.56 0.23
C ALA A 152 15.17 13.64 -0.39
N SER A 153 16.01 12.65 -0.06
CA SER A 153 17.42 12.67 -0.47
C SER A 153 17.48 12.94 -1.97
N ARG A 154 18.41 13.78 -2.41
CA ARG A 154 18.66 14.01 -3.86
C ARG A 154 18.84 12.67 -4.58
N MET A 155 19.32 11.66 -3.87
CA MET A 155 19.43 10.28 -4.34
C MET A 155 18.06 9.67 -4.68
N LEU A 156 17.06 9.77 -3.82
CA LEU A 156 15.71 9.24 -4.05
C LEU A 156 15.01 9.91 -5.22
N THR A 157 15.17 11.23 -5.36
CA THR A 157 14.67 11.96 -6.54
C THR A 157 15.32 11.42 -7.83
N ARG A 158 16.63 11.14 -7.79
CA ARG A 158 17.36 10.56 -8.92
C ARG A 158 16.91 9.12 -9.20
N ILE A 159 16.73 8.31 -8.16
CA ILE A 159 16.22 6.94 -8.27
C ILE A 159 14.84 6.95 -8.94
N ARG A 160 13.92 7.79 -8.47
CA ARG A 160 12.59 7.95 -9.06
C ARG A 160 12.67 8.37 -10.52
N ALA A 161 13.54 9.32 -10.86
CA ALA A 161 13.72 9.76 -12.24
C ALA A 161 14.26 8.64 -13.15
N LEU A 162 15.16 7.79 -12.66
CA LEU A 162 15.65 6.62 -13.40
C LEU A 162 14.56 5.61 -13.65
N LEU A 163 13.73 5.30 -12.64
CA LEU A 163 12.61 4.36 -12.77
C LEU A 163 11.55 4.89 -13.75
N VAL A 164 11.15 6.16 -13.63
CA VAL A 164 10.22 6.79 -14.58
C VAL A 164 10.77 6.73 -16.00
N LYS A 165 12.07 6.96 -16.18
CA LYS A 165 12.69 6.87 -17.51
C LYS A 165 12.73 5.42 -18.03
N ALA A 166 12.97 4.46 -17.15
CA ALA A 166 12.94 3.04 -17.49
C ALA A 166 11.55 2.60 -17.96
N GLU A 167 10.50 3.13 -17.33
CA GLU A 167 9.10 2.84 -17.70
C GLU A 167 8.68 3.53 -19.01
N ALA A 168 9.25 4.68 -19.32
CA ALA A 168 8.89 5.46 -20.50
C ALA A 168 9.59 5.01 -21.80
N THR A 169 10.71 4.30 -21.72
CA THR A 169 11.47 3.91 -22.92
C THR A 169 10.87 2.67 -23.60
N GLY A 170 10.84 2.68 -24.93
CA GLY A 170 10.47 1.52 -25.74
C GLY A 170 11.62 0.55 -25.98
N PHE A 171 12.84 0.89 -25.53
CA PHE A 171 14.06 0.10 -25.74
C PHE A 171 14.34 -0.76 -24.50
N PRO A 172 14.23 -2.10 -24.60
CA PRO A 172 14.43 -2.99 -23.44
C PRO A 172 15.79 -2.80 -22.77
N GLU A 173 16.86 -2.74 -23.56
CA GLU A 173 18.23 -2.56 -23.04
C GLU A 173 18.42 -1.25 -22.26
N GLU A 174 17.72 -0.18 -22.67
CA GLU A 174 17.76 1.10 -21.95
C GLU A 174 16.98 1.01 -20.63
N ALA A 175 15.78 0.42 -20.65
CA ALA A 175 14.98 0.20 -19.45
C ALA A 175 15.74 -0.62 -18.40
N GLU A 176 16.44 -1.66 -18.85
CA GLU A 176 17.28 -2.51 -18.03
C GLU A 176 18.45 -1.74 -17.41
N ALA A 177 19.19 -0.97 -18.21
CA ALA A 177 20.32 -0.18 -17.72
C ALA A 177 19.89 0.88 -16.68
N LEU A 178 18.74 1.52 -16.91
CA LEU A 178 18.19 2.52 -16.00
C LEU A 178 17.71 1.89 -14.68
N THR A 179 17.03 0.74 -14.75
CA THR A 179 16.57 0.00 -13.56
C THR A 179 17.76 -0.54 -12.76
N ALA A 180 18.75 -1.13 -13.42
CA ALA A 180 19.99 -1.58 -12.77
C ALA A 180 20.72 -0.41 -12.10
N LYS A 181 20.77 0.77 -12.74
CA LYS A 181 21.36 1.95 -12.12
C LYS A 181 20.56 2.44 -10.92
N ALA A 182 19.24 2.37 -10.97
CA ALA A 182 18.38 2.70 -9.83
C ALA A 182 18.69 1.77 -8.64
N GLN A 183 18.79 0.46 -8.88
CA GLN A 183 19.16 -0.53 -7.85
C GLN A 183 20.52 -0.25 -7.21
N GLU A 184 21.54 0.04 -8.03
CA GLU A 184 22.88 0.40 -7.54
C GLU A 184 22.84 1.65 -6.63
N LEU A 185 22.03 2.65 -6.99
CA LEU A 185 21.87 3.86 -6.17
C LEU A 185 21.06 3.60 -4.89
N MET A 186 20.06 2.71 -4.94
CA MET A 186 19.29 2.29 -3.77
C MET A 186 20.16 1.58 -2.74
N ALA A 187 20.96 0.58 -3.17
CA ALA A 187 21.87 -0.16 -2.30
C ALA A 187 22.88 0.78 -1.61
N ARG A 188 23.49 1.70 -2.38
CA ARG A 188 24.37 2.73 -1.81
C ARG A 188 23.68 3.64 -0.83
N HIS A 189 22.46 4.09 -1.17
CA HIS A 189 21.70 4.96 -0.28
C HIS A 189 21.40 4.29 1.05
N SER A 190 21.00 3.01 1.03
CA SER A 190 20.72 2.22 2.24
C SER A 190 21.97 2.10 3.12
N VAL A 191 23.12 1.79 2.52
CA VAL A 191 24.41 1.72 3.22
C VAL A 191 24.82 3.07 3.80
N ASP A 192 24.72 4.15 3.02
CA ASP A 192 25.07 5.50 3.47
C ASP A 192 24.21 5.91 4.68
N GLU A 193 22.90 5.65 4.64
CA GLU A 193 21.99 5.93 5.76
C GLU A 193 22.27 5.02 6.97
N ALA A 194 22.66 3.77 6.75
CA ALA A 194 23.07 2.85 7.81
C ALA A 194 24.32 3.35 8.55
N LEU A 195 25.31 3.85 7.80
CA LEU A 195 26.52 4.47 8.36
C LEU A 195 26.21 5.79 9.08
N LEU A 196 25.37 6.64 8.50
CA LEU A 196 24.98 7.89 9.16
C LEU A 196 24.26 7.62 10.48
N ALA A 197 23.36 6.64 10.52
CA ALA A 197 22.63 6.27 11.73
C ALA A 197 23.52 5.65 12.81
N SER A 198 24.56 4.89 12.44
CA SER A 198 25.46 4.26 13.43
C SER A 198 26.36 5.27 14.16
N HIS A 199 26.61 6.43 13.56
CA HIS A 199 27.36 7.53 14.17
C HIS A 199 26.45 8.55 14.87
N ALA A 200 25.12 8.36 14.86
CA ALA A 200 24.18 9.27 15.47
C ALA A 200 24.16 9.11 17.02
N PRO A 201 24.01 10.21 17.79
CA PRO A 201 23.94 10.15 19.26
C PRO A 201 22.78 9.32 19.80
N ALA A 202 21.69 9.24 19.02
CA ALA A 202 20.57 8.33 19.24
C ALA A 202 20.27 7.66 17.90
N PRO A 203 20.58 6.35 17.74
CA PRO A 203 20.32 5.66 16.49
C PRO A 203 18.82 5.59 16.20
N ASP A 204 18.48 5.78 14.93
CA ASP A 204 17.10 5.63 14.45
C ASP A 204 16.60 4.20 14.75
N ALA A 205 15.29 4.05 14.97
CA ALA A 205 14.66 2.75 15.16
C ALA A 205 13.86 2.37 13.91
N PRO A 206 13.71 1.07 13.57
CA PRO A 206 12.83 0.64 12.50
C PRO A 206 11.39 1.12 12.72
N GLY A 207 10.81 1.71 11.68
CA GLY A 207 9.39 2.04 11.60
C GLY A 207 8.66 1.01 10.75
N ALA A 208 7.46 1.38 10.28
CA ALA A 208 6.69 0.56 9.37
C ALA A 208 5.80 1.40 8.44
N CYS A 209 5.47 0.85 7.27
CA CYS A 209 4.45 1.39 6.39
C CYS A 209 3.54 0.27 5.85
N ARG A 210 2.32 0.62 5.44
CA ARG A 210 1.44 -0.29 4.70
C ARG A 210 1.50 0.01 3.23
N ILE A 211 1.73 -1.04 2.45
CA ILE A 211 1.74 -0.99 1.00
C ILE A 211 0.58 -1.84 0.51
N GLY A 212 -0.32 -1.20 -0.25
CA GLY A 212 -1.49 -1.85 -0.82
C GLY A 212 -1.10 -2.87 -1.89
N VAL A 213 -1.83 -3.99 -1.91
CA VAL A 213 -1.67 -5.06 -2.89
C VAL A 213 -3.03 -5.34 -3.50
N GLU A 214 -3.28 -4.69 -4.63
CA GLU A 214 -4.62 -4.67 -5.22
C GLU A 214 -4.94 -5.96 -6.00
N PRO A 215 -6.21 -6.39 -6.04
CA PRO A 215 -6.66 -7.47 -6.91
C PRO A 215 -6.44 -7.14 -8.40
N PRO A 216 -6.35 -8.15 -9.28
CA PRO A 216 -6.24 -9.58 -8.99
C PRO A 216 -4.81 -10.03 -8.71
N TYR A 217 -4.66 -11.27 -8.20
CA TYR A 217 -3.39 -11.98 -7.95
C TYR A 217 -2.58 -11.42 -6.78
N GLU A 218 -3.28 -11.04 -5.74
CA GLU A 218 -2.77 -10.39 -4.54
C GLU A 218 -1.64 -11.20 -3.91
N GLN A 219 -1.77 -12.53 -3.82
CA GLN A 219 -0.72 -13.38 -3.25
C GLN A 219 0.59 -13.33 -4.06
N ALA A 220 0.53 -13.34 -5.39
CA ALA A 220 1.74 -13.25 -6.22
C ALA A 220 2.40 -11.87 -6.13
N LYS A 221 1.59 -10.81 -6.07
CA LYS A 221 2.06 -9.44 -5.84
C LYS A 221 2.64 -9.26 -4.42
N ALA A 222 2.06 -9.90 -3.41
CA ALA A 222 2.59 -9.90 -2.05
C ALA A 222 3.93 -10.62 -1.95
N VAL A 223 4.13 -11.72 -2.70
CA VAL A 223 5.43 -12.39 -2.83
C VAL A 223 6.47 -11.49 -3.50
N LEU A 224 6.09 -10.73 -4.53
CA LEU A 224 6.98 -9.72 -5.13
C LEU A 224 7.38 -8.66 -4.11
N LEU A 225 6.42 -8.15 -3.34
CA LEU A 225 6.69 -7.15 -2.30
C LEU A 225 7.59 -7.70 -1.19
N ASP A 226 7.38 -8.95 -0.75
CA ASP A 226 8.24 -9.63 0.23
C ASP A 226 9.69 -9.78 -0.29
N ALA A 227 9.84 -10.19 -1.55
CA ALA A 227 11.14 -10.28 -2.20
C ALA A 227 11.86 -8.92 -2.30
N VAL A 228 11.12 -7.86 -2.64
CA VAL A 228 11.64 -6.49 -2.68
C VAL A 228 12.03 -6.01 -1.28
N ALA A 229 11.20 -6.27 -0.27
CA ALA A 229 11.48 -5.91 1.11
C ALA A 229 12.75 -6.60 1.64
N GLY A 230 12.85 -7.92 1.46
CA GLY A 230 14.01 -8.69 1.92
C GLY A 230 15.33 -8.24 1.28
N ALA A 231 15.32 -7.88 0.00
CA ALA A 231 16.51 -7.37 -0.68
C ALA A 231 16.92 -5.94 -0.26
N ASN A 232 16.05 -5.22 0.46
CA ASN A 232 16.30 -3.87 0.96
C ASN A 232 16.25 -3.84 2.50
N HIS A 233 16.72 -4.91 3.16
CA HIS A 233 16.84 -5.01 4.63
C HIS A 233 15.54 -4.71 5.41
N CYS A 234 14.38 -4.99 4.79
CA CYS A 234 13.06 -4.84 5.38
C CYS A 234 12.39 -6.22 5.55
N ARG A 235 11.33 -6.27 6.36
CA ARG A 235 10.48 -7.44 6.50
C ARG A 235 9.04 -7.12 6.18
N ALA A 236 8.43 -7.86 5.25
CA ALA A 236 7.03 -7.70 4.89
C ALA A 236 6.14 -8.73 5.61
N VAL A 237 4.98 -8.29 6.09
CA VAL A 237 3.94 -9.15 6.67
C VAL A 237 2.65 -8.96 5.89
N TRP A 238 2.25 -9.99 5.15
CA TRP A 238 1.05 -9.98 4.32
C TRP A 238 -0.24 -10.09 5.15
N ASN A 239 -1.18 -9.18 4.94
CA ASN A 239 -2.52 -9.25 5.50
C ASN A 239 -3.56 -9.44 4.38
N GLU A 240 -3.86 -10.70 4.07
CA GLU A 240 -4.79 -11.08 3.01
C GLU A 240 -6.19 -10.49 3.20
N ALA A 241 -6.67 -10.44 4.46
CA ALA A 241 -8.01 -9.96 4.77
C ALA A 241 -8.23 -8.49 4.42
N PHE A 242 -7.17 -7.68 4.29
CA PHE A 242 -7.25 -6.24 4.00
C PHE A 242 -6.48 -5.79 2.76
N GLY A 243 -5.85 -6.73 2.03
CA GLY A 243 -5.21 -6.43 0.75
C GLY A 243 -3.99 -5.51 0.87
N PHE A 244 -3.19 -5.65 1.94
CA PHE A 244 -1.92 -4.91 2.09
C PHE A 244 -0.85 -5.74 2.79
N SER A 245 0.42 -5.40 2.56
CA SER A 245 1.52 -5.84 3.43
C SER A 245 1.94 -4.71 4.35
N THR A 246 2.21 -5.03 5.61
CA THR A 246 2.97 -4.13 6.50
C THR A 246 4.45 -4.41 6.31
N VAL A 247 5.21 -3.41 5.85
CA VAL A 247 6.65 -3.49 5.70
C VAL A 247 7.29 -2.80 6.89
N VAL A 248 8.14 -3.53 7.60
CA VAL A 248 8.91 -3.07 8.76
C VAL A 248 10.35 -2.86 8.31
N GLY A 249 10.91 -1.69 8.61
CA GLY A 249 12.20 -1.26 8.07
C GLY A 249 12.58 0.13 8.53
N PHE A 250 13.79 0.56 8.18
CA PHE A 250 14.20 1.95 8.38
C PHE A 250 13.62 2.84 7.29
N GLU A 251 13.43 4.13 7.58
CA GLU A 251 12.64 5.02 6.71
C GLU A 251 13.14 5.09 5.27
N ALA A 252 14.46 5.19 5.08
CA ALA A 252 15.08 5.21 3.74
C ALA A 252 14.82 3.91 2.96
N ASP A 253 14.90 2.77 3.64
CA ASP A 253 14.67 1.46 3.03
C ASP A 253 13.19 1.27 2.67
N LEU A 254 12.28 1.74 3.53
CA LEU A 254 10.83 1.70 3.28
C LEU A 254 10.43 2.52 2.03
N GLU A 255 11.02 3.70 1.84
CA GLU A 255 10.78 4.54 0.65
C GLU A 255 11.30 3.86 -0.63
N VAL A 256 12.45 3.19 -0.56
CA VAL A 256 13.00 2.40 -1.66
C VAL A 256 12.09 1.23 -2.01
N VAL A 257 11.60 0.49 -1.01
CA VAL A 257 10.69 -0.65 -1.19
C VAL A 257 9.41 -0.21 -1.90
N GLU A 258 8.78 0.87 -1.46
CA GLU A 258 7.53 1.39 -2.05
C GLU A 258 7.73 1.79 -3.53
N LEU A 259 8.81 2.51 -3.84
CA LEU A 259 9.13 2.92 -5.20
C LEU A 259 9.43 1.72 -6.10
N LEU A 260 10.25 0.80 -5.62
CA LEU A 260 10.69 -0.36 -6.40
C LEU A 260 9.55 -1.33 -6.67
N PHE A 261 8.74 -1.63 -5.65
CA PHE A 261 7.57 -2.48 -5.80
C PHE A 261 6.58 -1.93 -6.83
N THR A 262 6.28 -0.63 -6.75
CA THR A 262 5.37 0.04 -7.70
C THR A 262 5.90 -0.08 -9.13
N SER A 263 7.19 0.21 -9.35
CA SER A 263 7.81 0.10 -10.68
C SER A 263 7.80 -1.34 -11.21
N LEU A 264 8.20 -2.31 -10.39
CA LEU A 264 8.22 -3.73 -10.79
C LEU A 264 6.82 -4.29 -11.07
N LEU A 265 5.78 -3.81 -10.38
CA LEU A 265 4.40 -4.19 -10.70
C LEU A 265 3.96 -3.68 -12.08
N VAL A 266 4.33 -2.44 -12.44
CA VAL A 266 4.06 -1.88 -13.76
C VAL A 266 4.77 -2.70 -14.84
N GLN A 267 6.05 -3.03 -14.61
CA GLN A 267 6.85 -3.86 -15.51
C GLN A 267 6.25 -5.26 -15.67
N ALA A 268 5.94 -5.94 -14.56
CA ALA A 268 5.34 -7.27 -14.56
C ALA A 268 4.01 -7.29 -15.32
N THR A 269 3.14 -6.29 -15.09
CA THR A 269 1.83 -6.19 -15.75
C THR A 269 1.98 -5.93 -17.26
N THR A 270 2.93 -5.09 -17.64
CA THR A 270 3.23 -4.79 -19.05
C THR A 270 3.78 -6.03 -19.77
N ALA A 271 4.75 -6.71 -19.16
CA ALA A 271 5.34 -7.92 -19.72
C ALA A 271 4.31 -9.05 -19.84
N MET A 272 3.49 -9.25 -18.80
CA MET A 272 2.40 -10.23 -18.82
C MET A 272 1.40 -9.92 -19.94
N THR A 273 0.99 -8.66 -20.11
CA THR A 273 0.05 -8.27 -21.16
C THR A 273 0.61 -8.54 -22.57
N LYS A 274 1.90 -8.28 -22.77
CA LYS A 274 2.60 -8.58 -24.02
C LYS A 274 2.69 -10.09 -24.28
N ALA A 275 3.07 -10.86 -23.27
CA ALA A 275 3.11 -12.33 -23.30
C ALA A 275 1.74 -12.92 -23.67
N GLU A 276 0.67 -12.43 -23.05
CA GLU A 276 -0.70 -12.83 -23.36
C GLU A 276 -1.13 -12.49 -24.81
N ALA A 277 -0.67 -11.36 -25.34
CA ALA A 277 -0.95 -10.99 -26.72
C ALA A 277 -0.30 -11.98 -27.70
N ALA A 278 0.94 -12.38 -27.45
CA ALA A 278 1.66 -13.38 -28.24
C ALA A 278 0.99 -14.77 -28.16
N GLN A 279 0.61 -15.23 -26.96
CA GLN A 279 -0.09 -16.51 -26.78
C GLN A 279 -1.41 -16.57 -27.53
N ARG A 280 -2.16 -15.46 -27.56
CA ARG A 280 -3.43 -15.35 -28.29
C ARG A 280 -3.23 -15.41 -29.80
N ALA A 281 -2.18 -14.77 -30.32
CA ALA A 281 -1.80 -14.88 -31.73
C ALA A 281 -1.46 -16.33 -32.11
N GLY A 282 -0.88 -17.10 -31.18
CA GLY A 282 -0.62 -18.53 -31.30
C GLY A 282 -1.82 -19.45 -31.00
N GLY A 283 -3.03 -18.93 -30.85
CA GLY A 283 -4.25 -19.72 -30.65
C GLY A 283 -4.49 -20.26 -29.23
N ARG A 284 -3.66 -19.90 -28.25
CA ARG A 284 -3.86 -20.30 -26.84
C ARG A 284 -4.90 -19.40 -26.15
N ARG A 285 -5.73 -20.00 -25.30
CA ARG A 285 -6.73 -19.27 -24.50
C ARG A 285 -6.11 -18.65 -23.26
N ARG A 286 -6.53 -17.43 -22.98
CA ARG A 286 -6.19 -16.63 -21.79
C ARG A 286 -6.62 -17.37 -20.51
N THR A 287 -5.70 -17.89 -19.70
CA THR A 287 -6.05 -18.58 -18.45
C THR A 287 -5.67 -17.76 -17.21
N LYS A 288 -6.45 -17.92 -16.14
CA LYS A 288 -6.13 -17.40 -14.79
C LYS A 288 -4.82 -18.03 -14.27
N THR A 289 -4.63 -19.32 -14.55
CA THR A 289 -3.45 -20.10 -14.16
C THR A 289 -2.17 -19.57 -14.81
N PHE A 290 -2.23 -19.18 -16.09
CA PHE A 290 -1.10 -18.54 -16.76
C PHE A 290 -0.65 -17.26 -16.04
N ARG A 291 -1.57 -16.30 -15.81
CA ARG A 291 -1.23 -15.02 -15.14
C ARG A 291 -0.69 -15.23 -13.74
N GLN A 292 -1.27 -16.17 -13.00
CA GLN A 292 -0.83 -16.50 -11.65
C GLN A 292 0.57 -17.11 -11.64
N SER A 293 0.85 -18.09 -12.51
CA SER A 293 2.19 -18.65 -12.67
C SER A 293 3.20 -17.62 -13.16
N PHE A 294 2.80 -16.74 -14.10
CA PHE A 294 3.65 -15.67 -14.62
C PHE A 294 4.11 -14.72 -13.52
N LEU A 295 3.16 -14.17 -12.74
CA LEU A 295 3.50 -13.25 -11.66
C LEU A 295 4.32 -13.94 -10.56
N ALA A 296 4.03 -15.21 -10.26
CA ALA A 296 4.81 -15.99 -9.29
C ALA A 296 6.26 -16.18 -9.73
N ALA A 297 6.49 -16.58 -10.98
CA ALA A 297 7.81 -16.78 -11.53
C ALA A 297 8.57 -15.46 -11.65
N TYR A 298 7.90 -14.40 -12.09
CA TYR A 298 8.47 -13.06 -12.14
C TYR A 298 8.95 -12.61 -10.76
N ALA A 299 8.09 -12.74 -9.74
CA ALA A 299 8.43 -12.39 -8.36
C ALA A 299 9.63 -13.19 -7.82
N HIS A 300 9.61 -14.51 -8.01
CA HIS A 300 10.70 -15.38 -7.55
C HIS A 300 12.04 -15.01 -8.22
N ARG A 301 12.02 -14.79 -9.53
CA ARG A 301 13.23 -14.52 -10.32
C ARG A 301 13.80 -13.13 -10.03
N VAL A 302 12.94 -12.10 -9.93
CA VAL A 302 13.37 -10.76 -9.50
C VAL A 302 13.95 -10.81 -8.10
N GLY A 303 13.29 -11.50 -7.16
CA GLY A 303 13.77 -11.65 -5.78
C GLY A 303 15.19 -12.20 -5.70
N ALA A 304 15.45 -13.36 -6.32
CA ALA A 304 16.77 -13.98 -6.34
C ALA A 304 17.87 -13.04 -6.87
N ARG A 305 17.52 -12.18 -7.83
CA ARG A 305 18.45 -11.22 -8.43
C ARG A 305 18.68 -10.01 -7.56
N LEU A 306 17.63 -9.46 -6.95
CA LEU A 306 17.75 -8.34 -6.02
C LEU A 306 18.63 -8.73 -4.83
N THR A 307 18.45 -9.94 -4.29
CA THR A 307 19.32 -10.49 -3.23
C THR A 307 20.78 -10.55 -3.68
N LYS A 308 21.06 -11.13 -4.86
CA LYS A 308 22.42 -11.20 -5.41
C LYS A 308 23.04 -9.81 -5.64
N ALA A 309 22.24 -8.84 -6.09
CA ALA A 309 22.70 -7.48 -6.32
C ALA A 309 23.04 -6.77 -5.00
N ALA A 310 22.22 -6.98 -3.96
CA ALA A 310 22.49 -6.47 -2.61
C ALA A 310 23.79 -7.03 -2.04
N GLU A 311 24.01 -8.35 -2.13
CA GLU A 311 25.24 -9.01 -1.65
C GLU A 311 26.51 -8.47 -2.32
N THR A 312 26.45 -8.16 -3.62
CA THR A 312 27.64 -7.72 -4.39
C THR A 312 28.07 -6.28 -4.06
N GLN A 313 27.17 -5.45 -3.53
CA GLN A 313 27.41 -4.02 -3.29
C GLN A 313 27.99 -3.73 -1.89
N VAL A 314 28.03 -4.72 -1.00
CA VAL A 314 28.41 -4.54 0.40
C VAL A 314 29.86 -4.97 0.60
N GLY A 315 30.72 -4.02 0.99
CA GLY A 315 32.08 -4.33 1.45
C GLY A 315 32.08 -4.99 2.83
N GLU A 316 33.07 -5.83 3.13
CA GLU A 316 33.15 -6.59 4.39
C GLU A 316 33.03 -5.70 5.64
N ASP A 317 33.57 -4.48 5.60
CA ASP A 317 33.54 -3.51 6.70
C ASP A 317 32.11 -3.05 7.08
N LEU A 318 31.13 -3.24 6.19
CA LEU A 318 29.75 -2.78 6.37
C LEU A 318 28.81 -3.86 6.87
N LEU A 319 29.22 -5.14 6.80
CA LEU A 319 28.43 -6.29 7.22
C LEU A 319 27.94 -6.19 8.68
N PRO A 320 28.74 -5.72 9.67
CA PRO A 320 28.27 -5.62 11.05
C PRO A 320 27.13 -4.60 11.22
N VAL A 321 27.17 -3.49 10.47
CA VAL A 321 26.15 -2.44 10.54
C VAL A 321 24.83 -2.96 9.96
N LEU A 322 24.87 -3.62 8.81
CA LEU A 322 23.70 -4.20 8.18
C LEU A 322 23.10 -5.34 9.02
N ALA A 323 23.94 -6.23 9.58
CA ALA A 323 23.48 -7.29 10.48
C ALA A 323 22.76 -6.73 11.72
N SER A 324 23.28 -5.66 12.31
CA SER A 324 22.62 -4.97 13.43
C SER A 324 21.24 -4.41 13.04
N ARG A 325 21.11 -3.83 11.85
CA ARG A 325 19.83 -3.35 11.31
C ARG A 325 18.85 -4.49 11.07
N GLU A 326 19.30 -5.60 10.49
CA GLU A 326 18.46 -6.77 10.27
C GLU A 326 17.91 -7.35 11.57
N VAL A 327 18.73 -7.43 12.62
CA VAL A 327 18.29 -7.84 13.97
C VAL A 327 17.27 -6.86 14.53
N ALA A 328 17.49 -5.55 14.39
CA ALA A 328 16.55 -4.52 14.84
C ALA A 328 15.20 -4.62 14.12
N VAL A 329 15.21 -4.81 12.79
CA VAL A 329 14.01 -4.98 11.95
C VAL A 329 13.27 -6.26 12.33
N GLY A 330 13.99 -7.38 12.48
CA GLY A 330 13.42 -8.66 12.92
C GLY A 330 12.72 -8.53 14.27
N THR A 331 13.40 -7.93 15.25
CA THR A 331 12.86 -7.69 16.60
C THR A 331 11.62 -6.80 16.56
N ALA A 332 11.64 -5.72 15.77
CA ALA A 332 10.49 -4.84 15.62
C ALA A 332 9.29 -5.57 14.98
N ALA A 333 9.55 -6.35 13.93
CA ALA A 333 8.52 -7.12 13.24
C ALA A 333 7.91 -8.21 14.13
N ASP A 334 8.71 -8.93 14.91
CA ASP A 334 8.21 -9.96 15.84
C ASP A 334 7.40 -9.35 16.99
N ARG A 335 7.76 -8.14 17.44
CA ARG A 335 6.98 -7.38 18.43
C ARG A 335 5.62 -6.96 17.88
N MET A 336 5.59 -6.41 16.66
CA MET A 336 4.35 -5.94 16.01
C MET A 336 3.45 -7.11 15.59
N PHE A 337 4.06 -8.22 15.18
CA PHE A 337 3.36 -9.39 14.64
C PHE A 337 3.83 -10.68 15.31
N PRO A 338 3.48 -10.90 16.60
CA PRO A 338 3.93 -12.08 17.34
C PRO A 338 3.32 -13.40 16.82
N ARG A 339 2.27 -13.31 15.99
CA ARG A 339 1.57 -14.44 15.40
C ARG A 339 1.53 -14.30 13.88
N THR A 340 2.59 -14.78 13.22
CA THR A 340 2.66 -14.90 11.76
C THR A 340 2.70 -16.35 11.34
N THR A 341 2.08 -16.67 10.20
CA THR A 341 2.21 -17.98 9.55
C THR A 341 2.89 -17.82 8.21
N SER A 342 3.68 -18.82 7.81
CA SER A 342 4.21 -18.89 6.45
C SER A 342 3.23 -19.69 5.59
N THR A 343 2.83 -19.12 4.45
CA THR A 343 1.94 -19.78 3.49
C THR A 343 2.67 -19.91 2.16
N ARG A 344 2.64 -21.12 1.58
CA ARG A 344 3.14 -21.33 0.23
C ARG A 344 2.12 -20.82 -0.78
N LEU A 345 2.62 -20.16 -1.83
CA LEU A 345 1.79 -19.76 -2.96
C LEU A 345 1.17 -21.00 -3.62
N ARG A 346 -0.15 -21.02 -3.75
CA ARG A 346 -0.90 -22.10 -4.41
C ARG A 346 -1.24 -21.71 -5.85
N GLY A 347 -1.66 -22.66 -6.68
CA GLY A 347 -2.20 -22.37 -8.02
C GLY A 347 -1.16 -21.97 -9.07
N VAL A 348 0.12 -22.23 -8.81
CA VAL A 348 1.22 -22.07 -9.77
C VAL A 348 1.43 -23.42 -10.45
N THR A 349 0.69 -23.64 -11.54
CA THR A 349 0.68 -24.95 -12.25
C THR A 349 0.86 -24.81 -13.76
N ASP A 350 0.83 -23.59 -14.30
CA ASP A 350 1.02 -23.32 -15.72
C ASP A 350 2.51 -23.15 -16.03
N GLU A 351 3.07 -24.08 -16.81
CA GLU A 351 4.50 -24.11 -17.18
C GLU A 351 4.87 -22.95 -18.10
N ALA A 352 4.04 -22.66 -19.11
CA ALA A 352 4.29 -21.54 -20.02
C ALA A 352 4.26 -20.21 -19.25
N GLY A 353 3.30 -20.04 -18.34
CA GLY A 353 3.25 -18.90 -17.43
C GLY A 353 4.52 -18.79 -16.61
N TRP A 354 5.00 -19.89 -16.04
CA TRP A 354 6.23 -19.89 -15.25
C TRP A 354 7.46 -19.46 -16.08
N THR A 355 7.66 -20.08 -17.24
CA THR A 355 8.81 -19.79 -18.12
C THR A 355 8.77 -18.34 -18.61
N GLU A 356 7.65 -17.89 -19.17
CA GLU A 356 7.52 -16.52 -19.70
C GLU A 356 7.64 -15.47 -18.58
N GLY A 357 7.16 -15.78 -17.37
CA GLY A 357 7.31 -14.92 -16.20
C GLY A 357 8.77 -14.80 -15.75
N ALA A 358 9.51 -15.91 -15.74
CA ALA A 358 10.94 -15.92 -15.42
C ALA A 358 11.77 -15.18 -16.49
N GLU A 359 11.46 -15.37 -17.77
CA GLU A 359 12.11 -14.65 -18.88
C GLU A 359 11.81 -13.14 -18.83
N ALA A 360 10.56 -12.77 -18.50
CA ALA A 360 10.19 -11.37 -18.32
C ALA A 360 10.95 -10.72 -17.15
N ALA A 361 11.13 -11.45 -16.04
CA ALA A 361 11.99 -11.00 -14.96
C ALA A 361 13.46 -10.95 -15.37
N ASP A 362 13.87 -11.82 -16.29
CA ASP A 362 15.20 -11.78 -16.87
C ASP A 362 15.42 -10.47 -17.60
N HIS A 363 14.56 -10.15 -18.57
CA HIS A 363 14.60 -8.91 -19.35
C HIS A 363 14.26 -7.65 -18.56
N ALA A 364 13.68 -7.75 -17.36
CA ALA A 364 13.49 -6.56 -16.52
C ALA A 364 14.83 -5.98 -16.05
N GLN A 365 15.89 -6.80 -16.01
CA GLN A 365 17.24 -6.37 -15.61
C GLN A 365 18.33 -7.32 -16.18
N VAL A 366 18.96 -7.03 -17.34
CA VAL A 366 20.26 -7.67 -17.68
C VAL A 366 21.29 -6.70 -18.26
N ALA A 367 22.18 -6.23 -17.39
CA ALA A 367 23.62 -6.55 -17.47
C ALA A 367 24.41 -5.62 -16.53
N HIS A 368 25.06 -6.22 -15.54
CA HIS A 368 26.16 -5.55 -14.86
C HIS A 368 27.32 -5.43 -15.86
N ARG A 369 27.58 -4.23 -16.39
CA ARG A 369 28.87 -3.96 -17.03
C ARG A 369 29.95 -3.89 -15.95
N PRO A 370 31.09 -4.60 -16.10
CA PRO A 370 32.27 -4.29 -15.32
C PRO A 370 32.68 -2.85 -15.63
N ARG A 371 33.11 -2.11 -14.61
CA ARG A 371 33.77 -0.82 -14.83
C ARG A 371 34.99 -1.07 -15.71
N LEU A 372 35.02 -0.46 -16.90
CA LEU A 372 36.29 -0.30 -17.60
C LEU A 372 37.12 0.69 -16.77
N SER A 373 38.33 0.23 -16.45
CA SER A 373 39.38 0.79 -15.58
C SER A 373 39.36 2.29 -15.33
#